data_AF-A0A932J4Z7-F1
#
_entry.id   AF-A0A932J4Z7-F1
#
_cell.length_a   1.000
_cell.length_b   1.000
_cell.length_c   1.000
_cell.angle_alpha   90.00
_cell.angle_beta   90.00
_cell.angle_gamma   90.00
#
_symmetry.space_group_name_H-M   'P 1'
#
loop_
_entity.id
_entity.type
_entity.pdbx_description
1 polymer ?
#
loop_
_entity_poly.entity_id
_entity_poly.type
_entity_poly.pdbx_seq_one_letter_code
_entity_poly.pdbx_strand_id
1 'polypeptide(L)'
;MIARLKFARPAVAILLTTLVSACGEKSEEQQLAEMRSSVVYSQYRLLSENGMRIGLNTLEKSLILAGEIKPDAGVPHHSFSEEEVCVARLLLAYSAVTAEKNTVALAETDIVSDGKCPQLMKSGAGTIRSVIFQHEKWPNLAASENDKAMKLLPAKIDGKDSQEKIAVFHILMVISAFKSGDMDRARLHVDAIALMWKKPWISAVALSAIQVKQGNFAEATRSLKRVTEDPSTPPKFREALREHIAVIEAKTGNVDSTGFAAKLLALMVWEALKQSSSKYAVMEAYAENQINQQLGKTVDKAKGLLDEAVQKAKQAVPGK
;
A
#
# COMPACT_ATOMS: atom_id res chain seq x y z
N MET A 1 30.59 74.08 15.08
CA MET A 1 29.63 73.17 15.75
C MET A 1 30.08 71.75 15.42
N ILE A 2 30.57 71.05 16.44
CA ILE A 2 31.31 69.77 16.36
C ILE A 2 30.35 68.60 16.51
N ALA A 3 30.71 67.47 15.88
CA ALA A 3 30.42 66.07 16.22
C ALA A 3 29.56 65.33 15.16
N ARG A 4 29.88 64.11 14.72
CA ARG A 4 30.97 63.17 15.02
C ARG A 4 30.96 62.12 13.91
N LEU A 5 32.11 61.81 13.34
CA LEU A 5 32.34 60.53 12.65
C LEU A 5 32.20 59.39 13.65
N LYS A 6 31.55 58.29 13.24
CA LYS A 6 31.84 56.96 13.78
C LYS A 6 31.93 55.93 12.65
N PHE A 7 33.16 55.47 12.45
CA PHE A 7 33.47 54.18 11.87
C PHE A 7 32.87 53.06 12.73
N ALA A 8 32.24 52.07 12.10
CA ALA A 8 32.31 50.67 12.50
C ALA A 8 31.99 49.79 11.29
N ARG A 9 32.94 48.90 10.98
CA ARG A 9 32.91 47.87 9.94
C ARG A 9 32.06 46.65 10.38
N PRO A 10 31.80 45.67 9.49
CA PRO A 10 30.54 44.94 9.37
C PRO A 10 30.42 43.75 10.32
N ALA A 11 29.21 43.46 10.79
CA ALA A 11 28.87 42.19 11.39
C ALA A 11 27.99 41.41 10.40
N VAL A 12 28.66 40.57 9.60
CA VAL A 12 28.08 39.40 8.96
C VAL A 12 27.50 38.53 10.08
N ALA A 13 26.18 38.56 10.26
CA ALA A 13 25.46 37.56 11.04
C ALA A 13 24.90 36.52 10.08
N ILE A 14 25.81 35.71 9.52
CA ILE A 14 25.47 34.33 9.18
C ILE A 14 25.48 33.59 10.51
N LEU A 15 24.29 33.35 11.06
CA LEU A 15 24.02 32.21 11.93
C LEU A 15 22.63 31.72 11.54
N LEU A 16 22.56 30.75 10.63
CA LEU A 16 22.35 29.37 11.05
C LEU A 16 21.13 29.24 11.98
N THR A 17 19.93 29.45 11.44
CA THR A 17 18.78 28.62 11.78
C THR A 17 18.66 27.47 10.79
N THR A 18 19.78 26.87 10.42
CA THR A 18 19.80 25.47 10.00
C THR A 18 19.55 24.61 11.22
N LEU A 19 18.52 23.77 11.10
CA LEU A 19 18.58 22.38 11.55
C LEU A 19 18.64 22.21 13.08
N VAL A 20 17.60 22.66 13.77
CA VAL A 20 16.99 21.73 14.74
C VAL A 20 16.11 20.82 13.91
N SER A 21 16.73 19.79 13.33
CA SER A 21 16.06 18.60 12.84
C SER A 21 15.31 18.00 14.03
N ALA A 22 14.07 18.43 14.22
CA ALA A 22 13.10 17.58 14.89
C ALA A 22 13.02 16.31 14.04
N CYS A 23 13.59 15.22 14.54
CA CYS A 23 13.32 13.86 14.07
C CYS A 23 11.86 13.47 14.37
N GLY A 24 10.91 14.35 14.06
CA GLY A 24 9.49 14.03 14.01
C GLY A 24 9.19 13.52 12.62
N GLU A 25 8.62 12.32 12.53
CA GLU A 25 8.01 11.87 11.28
C GLU A 25 6.97 12.92 10.84
N LYS A 26 6.95 13.26 9.55
CA LYS A 26 5.97 14.20 8.99
C LYS A 26 4.57 13.67 9.28
N SER A 27 3.62 14.53 9.64
CA SER A 27 2.22 14.11 9.78
C SER A 27 1.66 13.61 8.45
N GLU A 28 0.59 12.80 8.48
CA GLU A 28 -0.05 12.31 7.25
C GLU A 28 -0.47 13.47 6.32
N GLU A 29 -0.96 14.58 6.88
CA GLU A 29 -1.33 15.78 6.14
C GLU A 29 -0.12 16.48 5.50
N GLN A 30 1.02 16.52 6.21
CA GLN A 30 2.25 17.07 5.66
C GLN A 30 2.78 16.21 4.50
N GLN A 31 2.72 14.88 4.64
CA GLN A 31 3.09 13.94 3.58
C GLN A 31 2.15 14.08 2.36
N LEU A 32 0.85 14.23 2.58
CA LEU A 32 -0.12 14.50 1.51
C LEU A 32 0.15 15.85 0.81
N ALA A 33 0.46 16.90 1.58
CA ALA A 33 0.80 18.21 1.03
C ALA A 33 2.10 18.17 0.20
N GLU A 34 3.09 17.39 0.62
CA GLU A 34 4.30 17.13 -0.14
C GLU A 34 4.00 16.38 -1.44
N MET A 35 3.17 15.34 -1.40
CA MET A 35 2.75 14.61 -2.61
C MET A 35 2.06 15.54 -3.61
N ARG A 36 1.16 16.42 -3.14
CA ARG A 36 0.45 17.39 -3.98
C ARG A 36 1.32 18.55 -4.49
N SER A 37 2.37 18.92 -3.75
CA SER A 37 3.32 19.95 -4.20
C SER A 37 4.42 19.40 -5.11
N SER A 38 4.48 18.08 -5.30
CA SER A 38 5.45 17.46 -6.21
C SER A 38 5.26 17.91 -7.66
N VAL A 39 6.39 17.96 -8.39
CA VAL A 39 6.39 18.25 -9.83
C VAL A 39 5.60 17.18 -10.60
N VAL A 40 5.69 15.92 -10.19
CA VAL A 40 4.95 14.81 -10.82
C VAL A 40 3.45 15.04 -10.71
N TYR A 41 2.94 15.34 -9.52
CA TYR A 41 1.52 15.62 -9.31
C TYR A 41 1.07 16.83 -10.13
N SER A 42 1.76 17.96 -9.99
CA SER A 42 1.33 19.23 -10.60
C SER A 42 1.35 19.18 -12.13
N GLN A 43 2.41 18.62 -12.74
CA GLN A 43 2.51 18.47 -14.19
C GLN A 43 1.49 17.48 -14.73
N TYR A 44 1.30 16.34 -14.05
CA TYR A 44 0.29 15.36 -14.45
C TYR A 44 -1.11 15.96 -14.37
N ARG A 45 -1.46 16.60 -13.24
CA ARG A 45 -2.78 17.21 -13.04
C ARG A 45 -3.08 18.25 -14.12
N LEU A 46 -2.14 19.15 -14.39
CA LEU A 46 -2.28 20.16 -15.45
C LEU A 46 -2.50 19.53 -16.83
N LEU A 47 -1.67 18.54 -17.19
CA LEU A 47 -1.81 17.83 -18.46
C LEU A 47 -3.17 17.14 -18.53
N SER A 48 -3.58 16.48 -17.45
CA SER A 48 -4.77 15.68 -17.44
C SER A 48 -6.02 16.54 -17.52
N GLU A 49 -6.13 17.62 -16.73
CA GLU A 49 -7.23 18.60 -16.74
C GLU A 49 -7.51 19.12 -18.16
N ASN A 50 -6.45 19.45 -18.92
CA ASN A 50 -6.56 20.01 -20.26
C ASN A 50 -6.62 18.96 -21.38
N GLY A 51 -6.00 17.79 -21.17
CA GLY A 51 -5.77 16.78 -22.20
C GLY A 51 -6.88 15.75 -22.32
N MET A 52 -7.67 15.50 -21.27
CA MET A 52 -8.64 14.39 -21.26
C MET A 52 -9.65 14.45 -22.40
N ARG A 53 -10.28 15.62 -22.59
CA ARG A 53 -11.28 15.81 -23.65
C ARG A 53 -10.67 15.64 -25.03
N ILE A 54 -9.45 16.14 -25.21
CA ILE A 54 -8.70 15.99 -26.47
C ILE A 54 -8.41 14.50 -26.73
N GLY A 55 -7.95 13.78 -25.72
CA GLY A 55 -7.65 12.35 -25.79
C GLY A 55 -8.88 11.52 -26.11
N LEU A 56 -9.99 11.73 -25.40
CA LEU A 56 -11.25 11.03 -25.63
C LEU A 56 -11.80 11.28 -27.04
N ASN A 57 -11.81 12.54 -27.50
CA ASN A 57 -12.24 12.88 -28.86
C ASN A 57 -11.31 12.27 -29.93
N THR A 58 -10.02 12.12 -29.63
CA THR A 58 -9.05 11.49 -30.56
C THR A 58 -9.26 9.98 -30.62
N LEU A 59 -9.54 9.34 -29.49
CA LEU A 59 -9.88 7.92 -29.41
C LEU A 59 -11.16 7.62 -30.20
N GLU A 60 -12.22 8.41 -29.98
CA GLU A 60 -13.48 8.28 -30.72
C GLU A 60 -13.25 8.37 -32.24
N LYS A 61 -12.55 9.41 -32.70
CA LYS A 61 -12.20 9.54 -34.13
C LYS A 61 -11.44 8.33 -34.66
N SER A 62 -10.52 7.77 -33.87
CA SER A 62 -9.74 6.61 -34.26
C SER A 62 -10.61 5.35 -34.37
N LEU A 63 -11.56 5.16 -33.46
CA LEU A 63 -12.52 4.05 -33.51
C LEU A 63 -13.48 4.17 -34.69
N ILE A 64 -13.90 5.39 -35.05
CA ILE A 64 -14.69 5.64 -36.28
C ILE A 64 -13.88 5.25 -37.52
N LEU A 65 -12.62 5.69 -37.60
CA LEU A 65 -11.74 5.36 -38.72
C LEU A 65 -11.45 3.86 -38.83
N ALA A 66 -11.39 3.16 -37.69
CA ALA A 66 -11.25 1.71 -37.63
C ALA A 66 -12.55 0.95 -37.98
N GLY A 67 -13.69 1.64 -38.09
CA GLY A 67 -15.00 1.02 -38.34
C GLY A 67 -15.61 0.30 -37.14
N GLU A 68 -15.03 0.47 -35.95
CA GLU A 68 -15.49 -0.13 -34.69
C GLU A 68 -16.77 0.53 -34.17
N ILE A 69 -16.94 1.82 -34.46
CA ILE A 69 -18.16 2.57 -34.17
C ILE A 69 -18.66 3.26 -35.44
N LYS A 70 -19.97 3.16 -35.69
CA LYS A 70 -20.60 3.86 -36.81
C LYS A 70 -21.02 5.25 -36.32
N PRO A 71 -20.64 6.32 -37.01
CA PRO A 71 -21.16 7.64 -36.70
C PRO A 71 -22.68 7.62 -36.95
N ASP A 72 -23.46 8.00 -35.94
CA ASP A 72 -24.91 8.08 -36.09
C ASP A 72 -25.26 9.21 -37.08
N ALA A 73 -26.01 8.88 -38.12
CA ALA A 73 -26.34 9.81 -39.18
C ALA A 73 -27.31 10.90 -38.66
N GLY A 74 -26.76 12.02 -38.22
CA GLY A 74 -27.53 13.20 -37.79
C GLY A 74 -27.19 13.73 -36.40
N VAL A 75 -26.34 13.04 -35.63
CA VAL A 75 -25.84 13.54 -34.35
C VAL A 75 -24.43 14.12 -34.59
N PRO A 76 -24.22 15.44 -34.43
CA PRO A 76 -22.87 16.01 -34.45
C PRO A 76 -22.01 15.25 -33.43
N HIS A 77 -20.78 14.87 -33.81
CA HIS A 77 -19.78 14.18 -32.98
C HIS A 77 -20.10 14.20 -31.48
N HIS A 78 -20.32 13.04 -30.85
CA HIS A 78 -20.66 12.96 -29.45
C HIS A 78 -19.50 13.52 -28.62
N SER A 79 -19.52 14.83 -28.35
CA SER A 79 -18.64 15.40 -27.35
C SER A 79 -19.00 14.72 -26.04
N PHE A 80 -18.08 13.96 -25.48
CA PHE A 80 -18.25 13.29 -24.20
C PHE A 80 -18.88 14.27 -23.20
N SER A 81 -20.03 13.90 -22.66
CA SER A 81 -20.73 14.63 -21.61
C SER A 81 -19.81 14.82 -20.41
N GLU A 82 -20.11 15.81 -19.56
CA GLU A 82 -19.36 15.99 -18.31
C GLU A 82 -19.37 14.71 -17.45
N GLU A 83 -20.48 13.98 -17.45
CA GLU A 83 -20.61 12.72 -16.71
C GLU A 83 -19.69 11.62 -17.26
N GLU A 84 -19.64 11.43 -18.58
CA GLU A 84 -18.74 10.45 -19.21
C GLU A 84 -17.27 10.79 -18.97
N VAL A 85 -16.92 12.08 -19.00
CA VAL A 85 -15.56 12.52 -18.64
C VAL A 85 -15.27 12.17 -17.17
N CYS A 86 -16.20 12.42 -16.24
CA CYS A 86 -16.04 12.03 -14.84
C CYS A 86 -15.86 10.52 -14.65
N VAL A 87 -16.58 9.69 -15.41
CA VAL A 87 -16.40 8.24 -15.41
C VAL A 87 -15.01 7.86 -15.93
N ALA A 88 -14.57 8.44 -17.04
CA ALA A 88 -13.23 8.19 -17.60
C ALA A 88 -12.12 8.54 -16.60
N ARG A 89 -12.25 9.67 -15.90
CA ARG A 89 -11.36 10.09 -14.81
C ARG A 89 -11.28 9.05 -13.70
N LEU A 90 -12.44 8.55 -13.25
CA LEU A 90 -12.50 7.58 -12.17
C LEU A 90 -11.89 6.24 -12.58
N LEU A 91 -12.10 5.80 -13.82
CA LEU A 91 -11.48 4.61 -14.39
C LEU A 91 -9.95 4.74 -14.52
N LEU A 92 -9.46 5.93 -14.89
CA LEU A 92 -8.03 6.22 -14.91
C LEU A 92 -7.43 6.24 -13.52
N ALA A 93 -8.11 6.85 -12.54
CA ALA A 93 -7.70 6.81 -11.15
C ALA A 93 -7.60 5.37 -10.64
N TYR A 94 -8.63 4.57 -10.90
CA TYR A 94 -8.67 3.14 -10.56
C TYR A 94 -7.49 2.38 -11.17
N SER A 95 -7.27 2.55 -12.49
CA SER A 95 -6.16 1.90 -13.20
C SER A 95 -4.80 2.31 -12.65
N ALA A 96 -4.65 3.60 -12.30
CA ALA A 96 -3.43 4.12 -11.72
C ALA A 96 -3.16 3.55 -10.33
N VAL A 97 -4.17 3.39 -9.46
CA VAL A 97 -3.98 2.71 -8.15
C VAL A 97 -3.55 1.26 -8.35
N THR A 98 -4.19 0.51 -9.26
CA THR A 98 -3.77 -0.88 -9.53
C THR A 98 -2.36 -1.00 -10.10
N ALA A 99 -1.83 0.06 -10.70
CA ALA A 99 -0.46 0.12 -11.23
C ALA A 99 0.53 0.78 -10.25
N GLU A 100 0.15 0.96 -8.98
CA GLU A 100 0.94 1.63 -7.94
C GLU A 100 1.39 3.06 -8.33
N LYS A 101 0.57 3.76 -9.12
CA LYS A 101 0.76 5.17 -9.52
C LYS A 101 -0.11 6.08 -8.67
N ASN A 102 0.09 6.02 -7.36
CA ASN A 102 -0.73 6.73 -6.36
C ASN A 102 -0.79 8.24 -6.58
N THR A 103 0.30 8.89 -6.99
CA THR A 103 0.30 10.33 -7.31
C THR A 103 -0.61 10.68 -8.49
N VAL A 104 -0.64 9.83 -9.52
CA VAL A 104 -1.52 9.98 -10.69
C VAL A 104 -2.97 9.75 -10.30
N ALA A 105 -3.23 8.66 -9.57
CA ALA A 105 -4.57 8.37 -9.08
C ALA A 105 -5.12 9.49 -8.17
N LEU A 106 -4.28 10.02 -7.28
CA LEU A 106 -4.63 11.15 -6.41
C LEU A 106 -4.99 12.38 -7.24
N ALA A 107 -4.21 12.71 -8.27
CA ALA A 107 -4.52 13.83 -9.16
C ALA A 107 -5.87 13.66 -9.87
N GLU A 108 -6.16 12.49 -10.44
CA GLU A 108 -7.46 12.23 -11.08
C GLU A 108 -8.64 12.33 -10.10
N THR A 109 -8.49 11.77 -8.90
CA THR A 109 -9.55 11.86 -7.87
C THR A 109 -9.76 13.27 -7.34
N ASP A 110 -8.70 14.08 -7.26
CA ASP A 110 -8.80 15.50 -6.91
C ASP A 110 -9.52 16.29 -8.02
N ILE A 111 -9.22 16.02 -9.31
CA ILE A 111 -9.95 16.63 -10.45
C ILE A 111 -11.45 16.29 -10.38
N VAL A 112 -11.81 15.03 -10.11
CA VAL A 112 -13.22 14.61 -9.96
C VAL A 112 -13.90 15.30 -8.79
N SER A 113 -13.18 15.44 -7.67
CA SER A 113 -13.68 16.06 -6.44
C SER A 113 -13.94 17.57 -6.62
N ASP A 114 -12.99 18.27 -7.25
CA ASP A 114 -13.01 19.72 -7.46
C ASP A 114 -13.94 20.11 -8.62
N GLY A 115 -14.17 19.21 -9.57
CA GLY A 115 -14.99 19.44 -10.76
C GLY A 115 -16.51 19.35 -10.55
N LYS A 116 -17.24 19.46 -11.66
CA LYS A 116 -18.72 19.37 -11.72
C LYS A 116 -19.24 17.93 -11.82
N CYS A 117 -18.52 16.97 -11.26
CA CYS A 117 -18.92 15.56 -11.32
C CYS A 117 -20.12 15.25 -10.42
N PRO A 118 -20.99 14.29 -10.79
CA PRO A 118 -22.09 13.83 -9.94
C PRO A 118 -21.61 13.33 -8.58
N GLN A 119 -22.47 13.42 -7.56
CA GLN A 119 -22.14 13.02 -6.18
C GLN A 119 -21.66 11.57 -6.09
N LEU A 120 -22.24 10.66 -6.87
CA LEU A 120 -21.80 9.26 -6.93
C LEU A 120 -20.34 9.13 -7.40
N MET A 121 -19.92 9.91 -8.39
CA MET A 121 -18.53 9.92 -8.88
C MET A 121 -17.58 10.53 -7.85
N LYS A 122 -18.02 11.57 -7.13
CA LYS A 122 -17.25 12.15 -6.02
C LYS A 122 -17.10 11.17 -4.85
N SER A 123 -18.15 10.39 -4.55
CA SER A 123 -18.09 9.29 -3.60
C SER A 123 -17.04 8.25 -4.05
N GLY A 124 -17.10 7.81 -5.31
CA GLY A 124 -16.11 6.91 -5.89
C GLY A 124 -14.67 7.44 -5.80
N ALA A 125 -14.45 8.72 -6.12
CA ALA A 125 -13.14 9.36 -6.00
C ALA A 125 -12.64 9.37 -4.55
N GLY A 126 -13.51 9.67 -3.58
CA GLY A 126 -13.20 9.58 -2.16
C GLY A 126 -12.83 8.16 -1.71
N THR A 127 -13.53 7.13 -2.19
CA THR A 127 -13.19 5.73 -1.93
C THR A 127 -11.85 5.33 -2.55
N ILE A 128 -11.51 5.82 -3.74
CA ILE A 128 -10.18 5.57 -4.31
C ILE A 128 -9.10 6.26 -3.47
N ARG A 129 -9.31 7.51 -3.04
CA ARG A 129 -8.36 8.20 -2.15
C ARG A 129 -8.14 7.49 -0.83
N SER A 130 -9.20 6.95 -0.23
CA SER A 130 -9.03 6.19 1.02
C SER A 130 -8.15 4.95 0.82
N VAL A 131 -8.28 4.25 -0.31
CA VAL A 131 -7.38 3.13 -0.66
C VAL A 131 -5.95 3.61 -0.93
N ILE A 132 -5.75 4.72 -1.66
CA ILE A 132 -4.42 5.31 -1.86
C ILE A 132 -3.75 5.58 -0.51
N PHE A 133 -4.45 6.23 0.41
CA PHE A 133 -3.93 6.55 1.73
C PHE A 133 -3.66 5.30 2.57
N GLN A 134 -4.48 4.25 2.42
CA GLN A 134 -4.19 2.94 3.02
C GLN A 134 -2.88 2.35 2.48
N HIS A 135 -2.60 2.49 1.17
CA HIS A 135 -1.37 1.99 0.54
C HIS A 135 -0.13 2.79 0.98
N GLU A 136 -0.28 4.10 1.17
CA GLU A 136 0.75 5.00 1.72
C GLU A 136 0.93 4.85 3.25
N LYS A 137 0.15 3.98 3.89
CA LYS A 137 0.15 3.76 5.35
C LYS A 137 -0.24 5.01 6.15
N TRP A 138 -1.25 5.74 5.66
CA TRP A 138 -1.88 6.91 6.31
C TRP A 138 -3.29 6.55 6.79
N PRO A 139 -3.42 5.75 7.87
CA PRO A 139 -4.70 5.20 8.30
C PRO A 139 -5.73 6.27 8.71
N ASN A 140 -5.30 7.41 9.24
CA ASN A 140 -6.24 8.46 9.68
C ASN A 140 -6.86 9.17 8.48
N LEU A 141 -6.05 9.53 7.48
CA LEU A 141 -6.52 10.07 6.21
C LEU A 141 -7.37 9.06 5.45
N ALA A 142 -6.99 7.78 5.42
CA ALA A 142 -7.76 6.73 4.78
C ALA A 142 -9.17 6.61 5.36
N ALA A 143 -9.27 6.53 6.70
CA ALA A 143 -10.56 6.49 7.39
C ALA A 143 -11.39 7.77 7.16
N SER A 144 -10.75 8.94 7.24
CA SER A 144 -11.41 10.24 7.04
C SER A 144 -11.99 10.40 5.63
N GLU A 145 -11.23 10.04 4.59
CA GLU A 145 -11.73 10.08 3.21
C GLU A 145 -12.83 9.05 2.96
N ASN A 146 -12.72 7.85 3.52
CA ASN A 146 -13.78 6.86 3.42
C ASN A 146 -15.08 7.36 4.06
N ASP A 147 -15.00 7.95 5.26
CA ASP A 147 -16.17 8.51 5.95
C ASP A 147 -16.79 9.68 5.17
N LYS A 148 -15.99 10.51 4.47
CA LYS A 148 -16.51 11.52 3.56
C LYS A 148 -17.18 10.89 2.34
N ALA A 149 -16.55 9.90 1.71
CA ALA A 149 -17.07 9.20 0.54
C ALA A 149 -18.44 8.57 0.81
N MET A 150 -18.58 7.91 1.96
CA MET A 150 -19.85 7.28 2.37
C MET A 150 -20.97 8.29 2.63
N LYS A 151 -20.65 9.53 3.04
CA LYS A 151 -21.66 10.60 3.21
C LYS A 151 -22.18 11.14 1.87
N LEU A 152 -21.38 11.05 0.81
CA LEU A 152 -21.78 11.48 -0.54
C LEU A 152 -22.58 10.39 -1.27
N LEU A 153 -22.53 9.15 -0.79
CA LEU A 153 -23.22 8.03 -1.39
C LEU A 153 -24.74 8.16 -1.15
N PRO A 154 -25.58 8.09 -2.20
CA PRO A 154 -27.03 8.08 -1.99
C PRO A 154 -27.42 6.87 -1.13
N ALA A 155 -28.45 6.98 -0.31
CA ALA A 155 -28.88 5.86 0.54
C ALA A 155 -29.32 4.63 -0.28
N LYS A 156 -29.88 4.86 -1.47
CA LYS A 156 -30.31 3.80 -2.38
C LYS A 156 -29.82 4.02 -3.81
N ILE A 157 -29.45 2.92 -4.47
CA ILE A 157 -29.20 2.84 -5.91
C ILE A 157 -30.20 1.82 -6.47
N ASP A 158 -31.03 2.21 -7.44
CA ASP A 158 -32.15 1.44 -8.00
C ASP A 158 -33.02 0.74 -6.93
N GLY A 159 -33.39 1.49 -5.89
CA GLY A 159 -34.27 1.01 -4.80
C GLY A 159 -33.62 0.07 -3.78
N LYS A 160 -32.36 -0.34 -3.96
CA LYS A 160 -31.61 -1.17 -2.99
C LYS A 160 -30.62 -0.34 -2.20
N ASP A 161 -30.23 -0.82 -1.02
CA ASP A 161 -29.20 -0.18 -0.20
C ASP A 161 -27.88 -0.03 -0.99
N SER A 162 -27.34 1.18 -1.01
CA SER A 162 -26.16 1.48 -1.82
C SER A 162 -24.88 0.86 -1.25
N GLN A 163 -24.75 0.77 0.07
CA GLN A 163 -23.57 0.17 0.69
C GLN A 163 -23.55 -1.33 0.41
N GLU A 164 -24.70 -2.00 0.50
CA GLU A 164 -24.83 -3.40 0.12
C GLU A 164 -24.46 -3.62 -1.35
N LYS A 165 -25.01 -2.81 -2.27
CA LYS A 165 -24.68 -2.91 -3.71
C LYS A 165 -23.19 -2.72 -3.99
N ILE A 166 -22.56 -1.73 -3.37
CA ILE A 166 -21.14 -1.45 -3.55
C ILE A 166 -20.28 -2.56 -2.92
N ALA A 167 -20.63 -3.05 -1.74
CA ALA A 167 -19.94 -4.17 -1.13
C ALA A 167 -19.99 -5.43 -2.02
N VAL A 168 -21.17 -5.76 -2.56
CA VAL A 168 -21.32 -6.88 -3.52
C VAL A 168 -20.46 -6.65 -4.77
N PHE A 169 -20.45 -5.43 -5.32
CA PHE A 169 -19.58 -5.10 -6.46
C PHE A 169 -18.10 -5.34 -6.12
N HIS A 170 -17.59 -4.84 -5.00
CA HIS A 170 -16.20 -5.06 -4.61
C HIS A 170 -15.91 -6.55 -4.41
N ILE A 171 -16.81 -7.33 -3.79
CA ILE A 171 -16.63 -8.78 -3.61
C ILE A 171 -16.53 -9.49 -4.97
N LEU A 172 -17.40 -9.14 -5.93
CA LEU A 172 -17.35 -9.72 -7.29
C LEU A 172 -16.04 -9.37 -7.99
N MET A 173 -15.55 -8.14 -7.83
CA MET A 173 -14.28 -7.71 -8.39
C MET A 173 -13.08 -8.41 -7.75
N VAL A 174 -13.11 -8.66 -6.43
CA VAL A 174 -12.10 -9.50 -5.73
C VAL A 174 -12.09 -10.90 -6.33
N ILE A 175 -13.25 -11.55 -6.46
CA ILE A 175 -13.35 -12.91 -7.03
C ILE A 175 -12.82 -12.92 -8.47
N SER A 176 -13.19 -11.94 -9.29
CA SER A 176 -12.71 -11.83 -10.67
C SER A 176 -11.19 -11.68 -10.73
N ALA A 177 -10.63 -10.81 -9.89
CA ALA A 177 -9.21 -10.54 -9.83
C ALA A 177 -8.40 -11.77 -9.37
N PHE A 178 -8.91 -12.52 -8.38
CA PHE A 178 -8.33 -13.81 -8.00
C PHE A 178 -8.34 -14.82 -9.15
N LYS A 179 -9.44 -14.93 -9.89
CA LYS A 179 -9.55 -15.83 -11.06
C LYS A 179 -8.58 -15.47 -12.18
N SER A 180 -8.35 -14.17 -12.42
CA SER A 180 -7.38 -13.71 -13.43
C SER A 180 -5.94 -13.67 -12.93
N GLY A 181 -5.69 -13.97 -11.65
CA GLY A 181 -4.37 -13.88 -11.03
C GLY A 181 -3.88 -12.45 -10.77
N ASP A 182 -4.73 -11.45 -10.94
CA ASP A 182 -4.43 -10.02 -10.77
C ASP A 182 -4.55 -9.63 -9.28
N MET A 183 -3.46 -9.82 -8.55
CA MET A 183 -3.47 -9.65 -7.09
C MET A 183 -3.54 -8.19 -6.66
N ASP A 184 -3.03 -7.26 -7.46
CA ASP A 184 -3.05 -5.83 -7.15
C ASP A 184 -4.47 -5.28 -7.27
N ARG A 185 -5.20 -5.74 -8.29
CA ARG A 185 -6.64 -5.49 -8.39
C ARG A 185 -7.42 -6.11 -7.24
N ALA A 186 -7.12 -7.35 -6.87
CA ALA A 186 -7.76 -7.99 -5.73
C ALA A 186 -7.54 -7.18 -4.43
N ARG A 187 -6.30 -6.74 -4.19
CA ARG A 187 -5.92 -5.90 -3.06
C ARG A 187 -6.74 -4.62 -2.99
N LEU A 188 -6.83 -3.88 -4.09
CA LEU A 188 -7.60 -2.63 -4.16
C LEU A 188 -9.04 -2.83 -3.67
N HIS A 189 -9.72 -3.87 -4.19
CA HIS A 189 -11.12 -4.10 -3.81
C HIS A 189 -11.27 -4.64 -2.38
N VAL A 190 -10.33 -5.45 -1.89
CA VAL A 190 -10.33 -5.87 -0.48
C VAL A 190 -10.11 -4.67 0.45
N ASP A 191 -9.18 -3.77 0.12
CA ASP A 191 -8.90 -2.57 0.90
C ASP A 191 -10.12 -1.65 0.96
N ALA A 192 -10.82 -1.48 -0.15
CA ALA A 192 -12.08 -0.73 -0.17
C ALA A 192 -13.14 -1.35 0.76
N ILE A 193 -13.28 -2.68 0.78
CA ILE A 193 -14.20 -3.39 1.70
C ILE A 193 -13.78 -3.18 3.16
N ALA A 194 -12.49 -3.35 3.45
CA ALA A 194 -11.94 -3.20 4.80
C ALA A 194 -12.19 -1.79 5.36
N LEU A 195 -12.00 -0.76 4.53
CA LEU A 195 -12.26 0.63 4.89
C LEU A 195 -13.77 0.89 5.07
N MET A 196 -14.61 0.41 4.14
CA MET A 196 -16.06 0.56 4.19
C MET A 196 -16.66 -0.05 5.47
N TRP A 197 -16.22 -1.25 5.85
CA TRP A 197 -16.70 -1.94 7.05
C TRP A 197 -15.92 -1.59 8.33
N LYS A 198 -14.88 -0.75 8.22
CA LYS A 198 -13.96 -0.41 9.31
C LYS A 198 -13.36 -1.65 9.99
N LYS A 199 -12.93 -2.60 9.16
CA LYS A 199 -12.31 -3.89 9.55
C LYS A 199 -10.92 -4.02 8.90
N PRO A 200 -9.89 -3.36 9.46
CA PRO A 200 -8.55 -3.31 8.84
C PRO A 200 -7.89 -4.70 8.72
N TRP A 201 -8.26 -5.67 9.57
CA TRP A 201 -7.77 -7.04 9.46
C TRP A 201 -8.12 -7.72 8.13
N ILE A 202 -9.19 -7.31 7.45
CA ILE A 202 -9.58 -7.86 6.13
C ILE A 202 -8.48 -7.58 5.10
N SER A 203 -8.00 -6.34 5.04
CA SER A 203 -6.86 -5.93 4.21
C SER A 203 -5.59 -6.70 4.56
N ALA A 204 -5.30 -6.85 5.86
CA ALA A 204 -4.09 -7.52 6.31
C ALA A 204 -4.05 -9.01 5.92
N VAL A 205 -5.21 -9.69 5.90
CA VAL A 205 -5.32 -11.07 5.41
C VAL A 205 -5.10 -11.15 3.89
N ALA A 206 -5.67 -10.24 3.11
CA ALA A 206 -5.41 -10.25 1.67
C ALA A 206 -3.95 -9.92 1.34
N LEU A 207 -3.36 -8.93 2.03
CA LEU A 207 -1.95 -8.59 1.87
C LEU A 207 -1.03 -9.77 2.19
N SER A 208 -1.34 -10.56 3.24
CA SER A 208 -0.54 -11.74 3.55
C SER A 208 -0.62 -12.80 2.46
N ALA A 209 -1.78 -13.00 1.83
CA ALA A 209 -1.91 -13.91 0.68
C ALA A 209 -1.08 -13.44 -0.53
N ILE A 210 -1.02 -12.13 -0.78
CA ILE A 210 -0.19 -11.54 -1.83
C ILE A 210 1.30 -11.75 -1.53
N GLN A 211 1.69 -11.50 -0.27
CA GLN A 211 3.06 -11.72 0.19
C GLN A 211 3.49 -13.18 0.06
N VAL A 212 2.61 -14.14 0.37
CA VAL A 212 2.85 -15.58 0.13
C VAL A 212 3.09 -15.83 -1.36
N LYS A 213 2.26 -15.30 -2.26
CA LYS A 213 2.41 -15.48 -3.71
C LYS A 213 3.73 -14.89 -4.23
N GLN A 214 4.20 -13.79 -3.64
CA GLN A 214 5.48 -13.14 -3.97
C GLN A 214 6.70 -13.80 -3.32
N GLY A 215 6.50 -14.87 -2.53
CA GLY A 215 7.58 -15.55 -1.80
C GLY A 215 8.05 -14.83 -0.54
N ASN A 216 7.36 -13.76 -0.13
CA ASN A 216 7.65 -13.02 1.09
C ASN A 216 6.92 -13.64 2.30
N PHE A 217 7.21 -14.91 2.58
CA PHE A 217 6.53 -15.68 3.64
C PHE A 217 6.72 -15.08 5.02
N ALA A 218 7.91 -14.51 5.31
CA ALA A 218 8.17 -13.92 6.61
C ALA A 218 7.26 -12.71 6.90
N GLU A 219 7.09 -11.83 5.91
CA GLU A 219 6.19 -10.68 6.06
C GLU A 219 4.71 -11.12 6.07
N ALA A 220 4.36 -12.17 5.30
CA ALA A 220 3.03 -12.76 5.37
C ALA A 220 2.69 -13.24 6.78
N THR A 221 3.61 -13.97 7.43
CA THR A 221 3.40 -14.47 8.80
C THR A 221 3.33 -13.31 9.80
N ARG A 222 4.17 -12.27 9.69
CA ARG A 222 4.06 -11.07 10.53
C ARG A 222 2.73 -10.34 10.37
N SER A 223 2.24 -10.23 9.14
CA SER A 223 0.95 -9.60 8.85
C SER A 223 -0.20 -10.41 9.47
N LEU A 224 -0.17 -11.74 9.36
CA LEU A 224 -1.15 -12.61 10.02
C LEU A 224 -1.04 -12.55 11.55
N LYS A 225 0.15 -12.43 12.12
CA LYS A 225 0.34 -12.26 13.56
C LYS A 225 -0.34 -11.00 14.08
N ARG A 226 -0.16 -9.87 13.38
CA ARG A 226 -0.87 -8.61 13.68
C ARG A 226 -2.40 -8.77 13.61
N VAL A 227 -2.92 -9.54 12.66
CA VAL A 227 -4.37 -9.86 12.58
C VAL A 227 -4.86 -10.58 13.85
N THR A 228 -4.02 -11.42 14.46
CA THR A 228 -4.36 -12.08 15.73
C THR A 228 -4.38 -11.16 16.94
N GLU A 229 -3.77 -9.98 16.84
CA GLU A 229 -3.71 -8.97 17.90
C GLU A 229 -4.80 -7.92 17.75
N ASP A 230 -5.32 -7.71 16.54
CA ASP A 230 -6.42 -6.79 16.25
C ASP A 230 -7.72 -7.20 16.99
N PRO A 231 -8.26 -6.37 17.91
CA PRO A 231 -9.47 -6.69 18.65
C PRO A 231 -10.74 -6.72 17.80
N SER A 232 -10.72 -6.12 16.60
CA SER A 232 -11.83 -6.11 15.65
C SER A 232 -11.92 -7.41 14.83
N THR A 233 -10.89 -8.26 14.90
CA THR A 233 -10.86 -9.59 14.29
C THR A 233 -11.73 -10.59 15.09
N PRO A 234 -12.60 -11.39 14.45
CA PRO A 234 -13.42 -12.39 15.13
C PRO A 234 -12.60 -13.34 16.03
N PRO A 235 -13.01 -13.59 17.28
CA PRO A 235 -12.22 -14.40 18.24
C PRO A 235 -11.81 -15.77 17.72
N LYS A 236 -12.74 -16.53 17.11
CA LYS A 236 -12.46 -17.84 16.53
C LYS A 236 -11.43 -17.78 15.41
N PHE A 237 -11.44 -16.70 14.61
CA PHE A 237 -10.47 -16.51 13.54
C PHE A 237 -9.09 -16.17 14.09
N ARG A 238 -9.02 -15.34 15.14
CA ARG A 238 -7.76 -15.07 15.86
C ARG A 238 -7.16 -16.35 16.45
N GLU A 239 -7.98 -17.17 17.09
CA GLU A 239 -7.56 -18.45 17.68
C GLU A 239 -6.98 -19.40 16.63
N ALA A 240 -7.70 -19.62 15.53
CA ALA A 240 -7.23 -20.46 14.43
C ALA A 240 -5.90 -19.95 13.85
N LEU A 241 -5.77 -18.63 13.62
CA LEU A 241 -4.51 -18.05 13.13
C LEU A 241 -3.37 -18.22 14.13
N ARG A 242 -3.61 -18.04 15.43
CA ARG A 242 -2.58 -18.24 16.48
C ARG A 242 -2.09 -19.68 16.53
N GLU A 243 -2.98 -20.65 16.39
CA GLU A 243 -2.61 -22.07 16.33
C GLU A 243 -1.64 -22.33 15.17
N HIS A 244 -1.96 -21.84 13.97
CA HIS A 244 -1.10 -22.01 12.80
C HIS A 244 0.25 -21.27 12.96
N ILE A 245 0.23 -20.06 13.52
CA ILE A 245 1.46 -19.29 13.79
C ILE A 245 2.32 -19.98 14.83
N ALA A 246 1.73 -20.55 15.88
CA ALA A 246 2.45 -21.28 16.92
C ALA A 246 3.20 -22.51 16.35
N VAL A 247 2.59 -23.22 15.39
CA VAL A 247 3.26 -24.33 14.67
C VAL A 247 4.49 -23.85 13.90
N ILE A 248 4.40 -22.67 13.25
CA ILE A 248 5.53 -22.06 12.55
C ILE A 248 6.60 -21.64 13.57
N GLU A 249 6.22 -20.86 14.59
CA GLU A 249 7.13 -20.33 15.61
C GLU A 249 7.85 -21.44 16.41
N ALA A 250 7.21 -22.60 16.62
CA ALA A 250 7.85 -23.75 17.23
C ALA A 250 9.06 -24.27 16.44
N LYS A 251 9.02 -24.15 15.10
CA LYS A 251 10.11 -24.60 14.20
C LYS A 251 11.11 -23.49 13.89
N THR A 252 10.65 -22.25 13.81
CA THR A 252 11.45 -21.12 13.31
C THR A 252 11.87 -20.11 14.39
N GLY A 253 11.35 -20.26 15.61
CA GLY A 253 11.38 -19.21 16.62
C GLY A 253 10.36 -18.10 16.35
N ASN A 254 10.28 -17.14 17.29
CA ASN A 254 9.33 -16.01 17.25
C ASN A 254 9.41 -15.26 15.90
N VAL A 255 8.25 -14.99 15.31
CA VAL A 255 8.06 -14.30 14.02
C VAL A 255 8.70 -12.91 13.95
N ASP A 256 8.84 -12.25 15.09
CA ASP A 256 9.43 -10.91 15.22
C ASP A 256 10.95 -10.96 15.46
N SER A 257 11.52 -12.16 15.58
CA SER A 257 12.97 -12.31 15.76
C SER A 257 13.74 -12.04 14.47
N THR A 258 14.95 -11.48 14.58
CA THR A 258 15.83 -11.18 13.46
C THR A 258 16.22 -12.41 12.63
N GLY A 259 16.25 -13.60 13.26
CA GLY A 259 16.57 -14.86 12.61
C GLY A 259 15.38 -15.60 11.98
N PHE A 260 14.14 -15.11 12.17
CA PHE A 260 12.92 -15.81 11.74
C PHE A 260 12.93 -16.10 10.24
N ALA A 261 13.18 -15.09 9.39
CA ALA A 261 13.12 -15.23 7.94
C ALA A 261 14.13 -16.27 7.42
N ALA A 262 15.35 -16.27 7.96
CA ALA A 262 16.38 -17.23 7.58
C ALA A 262 15.99 -18.67 7.97
N LYS A 263 15.44 -18.85 9.18
CA LYS A 263 14.99 -20.16 9.67
C LYS A 263 13.76 -20.67 8.91
N LEU A 264 12.82 -19.79 8.57
CA LEU A 264 11.66 -20.11 7.76
C LEU A 264 12.08 -20.57 6.35
N LEU A 265 12.99 -19.85 5.71
CA LEU A 265 13.52 -20.25 4.39
C LEU A 265 14.22 -21.61 4.47
N ALA A 266 15.07 -21.82 5.47
CA ALA A 266 15.75 -23.11 5.68
C ALA A 266 14.75 -24.25 5.86
N LEU A 267 13.69 -24.04 6.66
CA LEU A 267 12.62 -25.00 6.86
C LEU A 267 11.87 -25.32 5.56
N MET A 268 11.53 -24.30 4.76
CA MET A 268 10.83 -24.50 3.49
C MET A 268 11.69 -25.26 2.47
N VAL A 269 12.98 -24.93 2.37
CA VAL A 269 13.93 -25.68 1.54
C VAL A 269 14.03 -27.12 2.02
N TRP A 270 14.12 -27.34 3.33
CA TRP A 270 14.17 -28.68 3.92
C TRP A 270 12.90 -29.49 3.66
N GLU A 271 11.71 -28.91 3.82
CA GLU A 271 10.44 -29.58 3.55
C GLU A 271 10.26 -29.88 2.04
N ALA A 272 10.69 -28.98 1.16
CA ALA A 272 10.71 -29.23 -0.28
C ALA A 272 11.69 -30.36 -0.66
N LEU A 273 12.88 -30.38 -0.05
CA LEU A 273 13.84 -31.47 -0.21
C LEU A 273 13.24 -32.80 0.27
N LYS A 274 12.58 -32.84 1.43
CA LYS A 274 11.88 -34.04 1.93
C LYS A 274 10.76 -34.51 1.02
N GLN A 275 9.96 -33.60 0.48
CA GLN A 275 8.92 -33.98 -0.49
C GLN A 275 9.52 -34.52 -1.80
N SER A 276 10.70 -34.02 -2.20
CA SER A 276 11.46 -34.58 -3.32
C SER A 276 12.25 -35.86 -2.97
N SER A 277 12.44 -36.16 -1.67
CA SER A 277 13.36 -37.20 -1.16
C SER A 277 12.81 -38.61 -1.21
N SER A 278 11.57 -38.84 -1.68
CA SER A 278 11.17 -40.17 -2.17
C SER A 278 12.11 -40.73 -3.24
N LYS A 279 13.00 -39.89 -3.82
CA LYS A 279 14.04 -40.28 -4.78
C LYS A 279 15.51 -40.17 -4.30
N TYR A 280 15.84 -39.60 -3.14
CA TYR A 280 17.25 -39.30 -2.77
C TYR A 280 17.61 -39.39 -1.27
N ALA A 281 17.15 -40.43 -0.58
CA ALA A 281 17.37 -40.66 0.86
C ALA A 281 18.83 -40.55 1.39
N VAL A 282 19.84 -40.72 0.52
CA VAL A 282 21.27 -40.62 0.90
C VAL A 282 21.74 -39.16 1.09
N MET A 283 21.15 -38.19 0.38
CA MET A 283 21.46 -36.77 0.55
C MET A 283 20.79 -36.18 1.81
N GLU A 284 19.67 -36.75 2.25
CA GLU A 284 18.93 -36.35 3.45
C GLU A 284 19.78 -36.55 4.72
N ALA A 285 20.42 -37.71 4.87
CA ALA A 285 21.32 -38.00 5.99
C ALA A 285 22.59 -37.12 6.01
N TYR A 286 23.08 -36.71 4.84
CA TYR A 286 24.26 -35.83 4.73
C TYR A 286 23.92 -34.36 5.03
N ALA A 287 22.79 -33.86 4.52
CA ALA A 287 22.33 -32.50 4.76
C ALA A 287 21.89 -32.27 6.20
N GLU A 288 21.22 -33.23 6.84
CA GLU A 288 20.82 -33.14 8.26
C GLU A 288 22.05 -33.08 9.19
N ASN A 289 23.09 -33.85 8.88
CA ASN A 289 24.35 -33.83 9.64
C ASN A 289 25.16 -32.53 9.40
N GLN A 290 25.17 -32.00 8.17
CA GLN A 290 25.86 -30.74 7.85
C GLN A 290 25.14 -29.50 8.40
N ILE A 291 23.81 -29.44 8.30
CA ILE A 291 23.01 -28.33 8.84
C ILE A 291 23.19 -28.26 10.36
N ASN A 292 23.07 -29.39 11.08
CA ASN A 292 23.23 -29.40 12.53
C ASN A 292 24.65 -29.04 12.98
N GLN A 293 25.70 -29.41 12.23
CA GLN A 293 27.08 -29.06 12.59
C GLN A 293 27.51 -27.65 12.16
N GLN A 294 27.06 -27.15 11.01
CA GLN A 294 27.44 -25.84 10.47
C GLN A 294 26.61 -24.70 11.06
N LEU A 295 25.30 -24.87 11.27
CA LEU A 295 24.48 -23.84 11.91
C LEU A 295 24.87 -23.64 13.39
N GLY A 296 25.15 -24.72 14.12
CA GLY A 296 25.64 -24.63 15.50
C GLY A 296 26.95 -23.83 15.58
N LYS A 297 27.94 -24.18 14.75
CA LYS A 297 29.23 -23.48 14.70
C LYS A 297 29.11 -22.02 14.25
N THR A 298 28.18 -21.71 13.34
CA THR A 298 27.99 -20.33 12.84
C THR A 298 27.24 -19.46 13.86
N VAL A 299 26.26 -20.03 14.57
CA VAL A 299 25.54 -19.35 15.65
C VAL A 299 26.44 -19.13 16.85
N ASP A 300 27.28 -20.10 17.22
CA ASP A 300 28.25 -19.95 18.31
C ASP A 300 29.34 -18.92 17.98
N LYS A 301 29.79 -18.87 16.72
CA LYS A 301 30.73 -17.84 16.25
C LYS A 301 30.09 -16.46 16.21
N ALA A 302 28.84 -16.34 15.77
CA ALA A 302 28.10 -15.08 15.78
C ALA A 302 27.81 -14.60 17.20
N LYS A 303 27.50 -15.51 18.13
CA LYS A 303 27.32 -15.22 19.56
C LYS A 303 28.63 -14.76 20.21
N GLY A 304 29.75 -15.41 19.91
CA GLY A 304 31.06 -14.98 20.39
C GLY A 304 31.44 -13.57 19.91
N LEU A 305 31.19 -13.25 18.64
CA LEU A 305 31.41 -11.90 18.09
C LEU A 305 30.48 -10.85 18.71
N LEU A 306 29.24 -11.23 19.03
CA LEU A 306 28.27 -10.36 19.69
C LEU A 306 28.66 -10.10 21.16
N ASP A 307 29.09 -11.13 21.90
CA ASP A 307 29.54 -11.02 23.29
C ASP A 307 30.82 -10.18 23.40
N GLU A 308 31.73 -10.31 22.44
CA GLU A 308 32.94 -9.49 22.34
C GLU A 308 32.61 -8.02 22.01
N ALA A 309 31.65 -7.78 21.12
CA ALA A 309 31.16 -6.44 20.81
C ALA A 309 30.43 -5.80 22.01
N VAL A 310 29.66 -6.58 22.76
CA VAL A 310 28.98 -6.14 23.99
C VAL A 310 29.98 -5.86 25.11
N GLN A 311 31.05 -6.65 25.25
CA GLN A 311 32.13 -6.37 26.20
C GLN A 311 32.90 -5.10 25.83
N LYS A 312 33.27 -4.92 24.56
CA LYS A 312 33.91 -3.69 24.09
C LYS A 312 33.01 -2.46 24.28
N ALA A 313 31.72 -2.60 24.05
CA ALA A 313 30.73 -1.54 24.31
C ALA A 313 30.61 -1.21 25.82
N LYS A 314 30.63 -2.22 26.71
CA LYS A 314 30.62 -2.01 28.17
C LYS A 314 31.89 -1.33 28.69
N GLN A 315 33.05 -1.60 28.08
CA GLN A 315 34.32 -0.96 28.42
C GLN A 315 34.44 0.46 27.84
N ALA A 316 33.72 0.75 26.76
CA ALA A 316 33.69 2.07 26.10
C ALA A 316 32.70 3.06 26.73
N VAL A 317 31.91 2.66 27.72
CA VAL A 317 31.09 3.55 28.54
C VAL A 317 31.81 3.78 29.87
N PRO A 318 32.50 4.92 30.08
CA PRO A 318 33.07 5.24 31.38
C PRO A 318 31.95 5.38 32.40
N GLY A 319 32.13 4.75 33.56
CA GLY A 319 31.18 4.84 34.67
C GLY A 319 30.82 6.29 35.01
N LYS A 320 29.52 6.54 35.10
CA LYS A 320 28.97 7.39 36.14
C LYS A 320 28.39 6.48 37.22
#